data_AF-A0A7R9DMU1-F1
#
_entry.id   AF-A0A7R9DMU1-F1
#
_cell.length_a   1.000
_cell.length_b   1.000
_cell.length_c   1.000
_cell.angle_alpha   90.00
_cell.angle_beta   90.00
_cell.angle_gamma   90.00
#
_symmetry.space_group_name_H-M   'P 1'
#
loop_
_entity.id
_entity.type
_entity.pdbx_description
1 polymer ?
#
loop_
_entity_poly.entity_id
_entity_poly.type
_entity_poly.pdbx_seq_one_letter_code
_entity_poly.pdbx_strand_id
1 'polypeptide(L)'
;MSVDANRILEAVPNLNILWSAPMLIALCLYFLWEIMGPSVLAGLAVMVVLIPINGFIANKVKTLQIRQMKTKDQRIKLMNEVLNGIKVLKMYAWEPSFEKIIESKRGKEIKVLKAAAYLNAGTSFIWTCAPFMVSLMTFMTFILVETFILVDSSNVLDAQTAFVSLTLFNIMRAPLAMIPMVVATMIQAMVSIKRINKYLATEDLDRSSVFSRKVRE
;
A
#
# COMPACT_ATOMS: atom_id res chain seq x y z
N MET A 1 -7.60 -0.19 21.79
CA MET A 1 -8.59 -1.24 21.60
C MET A 1 -9.33 -1.15 20.26
N SER A 2 -10.01 -0.05 19.89
CA SER A 2 -10.73 0.03 18.59
C SER A 2 -9.82 -0.11 17.37
N VAL A 3 -8.65 0.53 17.40
CA VAL A 3 -7.63 0.41 16.35
C VAL A 3 -7.06 -1.01 16.31
N ASP A 4 -6.81 -1.64 17.45
CA ASP A 4 -6.29 -3.01 17.55
C ASP A 4 -7.28 -4.03 16.98
N ALA A 5 -8.58 -3.88 17.29
CA ALA A 5 -9.64 -4.71 16.73
C ALA A 5 -9.77 -4.54 15.22
N ASN A 6 -9.73 -3.31 14.71
CA ASN A 6 -9.75 -3.05 13.26
C ASN A 6 -8.55 -3.69 12.54
N ARG A 7 -7.34 -3.65 13.12
CA ARG A 7 -6.16 -4.30 12.52
C ARG A 7 -6.29 -5.81 12.44
N ILE A 8 -6.94 -6.44 13.42
CA ILE A 8 -7.21 -7.88 13.38
C ILE A 8 -8.26 -8.20 12.32
N LEU A 9 -9.35 -7.42 12.27
CA LEU A 9 -10.40 -7.59 11.24
C LEU A 9 -9.84 -7.44 9.82
N GLU A 10 -8.95 -6.48 9.59
CA GLU A 10 -8.25 -6.30 8.30
C GLU A 10 -7.31 -7.47 7.97
N ALA A 11 -6.77 -8.19 8.97
CA ALA A 11 -5.82 -9.27 8.74
C ALA A 11 -6.49 -10.61 8.39
N VAL A 12 -7.70 -10.88 8.88
CA VAL A 12 -8.44 -12.13 8.61
C VAL A 12 -8.57 -12.45 7.11
N PRO A 13 -9.03 -11.55 6.23
CA PRO A 13 -9.10 -11.85 4.80
C PRO A 13 -7.71 -11.99 4.16
N ASN A 14 -6.69 -11.29 4.68
CA ASN A 14 -5.32 -11.33 4.17
C ASN A 14 -4.60 -12.65 4.47
N LEU A 15 -5.05 -13.42 5.48
CA LEU A 15 -4.52 -14.75 5.77
C LEU A 15 -4.65 -15.69 4.57
N ASN A 16 -5.77 -15.62 3.84
CA ASN A 16 -5.96 -16.46 2.67
C ASN A 16 -5.01 -16.09 1.53
N ILE A 17 -4.67 -14.81 1.40
CA ILE A 17 -3.72 -14.33 0.39
C ILE A 17 -2.31 -14.83 0.71
N LEU A 18 -1.97 -14.98 1.99
CA LEU A 18 -0.62 -15.40 2.41
C LEU A 18 -0.21 -16.78 1.87
N TRP A 19 -1.13 -17.74 1.83
CA TRP A 19 -0.84 -19.08 1.29
C TRP A 19 -1.23 -19.23 -0.19
N SER A 20 -2.29 -18.55 -0.63
CA SER A 20 -2.73 -18.63 -2.04
C SER A 20 -1.81 -17.87 -3.00
N ALA A 21 -1.22 -16.74 -2.60
CA ALA A 21 -0.34 -15.96 -3.46
C ALA A 21 0.95 -16.72 -3.85
N PRO A 22 1.69 -17.37 -2.93
CA PRO A 22 2.84 -18.21 -3.30
C PRO A 22 2.45 -19.38 -4.19
N MET A 23 1.32 -20.04 -3.92
CA MET A 23 0.82 -21.15 -4.73
C MET A 23 0.51 -20.71 -6.16
N LEU A 24 -0.16 -19.56 -6.32
CA LEU A 24 -0.47 -18.97 -7.62
C LEU A 24 0.79 -18.60 -8.39
N ILE A 25 1.77 -17.97 -7.73
CA ILE A 25 3.06 -17.62 -8.35
C ILE A 25 3.80 -18.87 -8.82
N ALA A 26 3.86 -19.92 -7.99
CA ALA A 26 4.52 -21.18 -8.35
C ALA A 26 3.86 -21.84 -9.58
N LEU A 27 2.52 -21.86 -9.62
CA LEU A 27 1.77 -22.45 -10.73
C LEU A 27 1.90 -21.64 -12.03
N CYS A 28 1.84 -20.30 -11.95
CA CYS A 28 2.10 -19.43 -13.09
C CYS A 28 3.52 -19.59 -13.63
N LEU A 29 4.53 -19.68 -12.75
CA LEU A 29 5.92 -19.90 -13.15
C LEU A 29 6.12 -21.27 -13.80
N TYR A 30 5.48 -22.31 -13.28
CA TYR A 30 5.53 -23.66 -13.87
C TYR A 30 5.02 -23.65 -15.32
N PHE A 31 3.82 -23.09 -15.57
CA PHE A 31 3.29 -23.00 -16.93
C PHE A 31 4.10 -22.07 -17.83
N LEU A 32 4.64 -20.97 -17.31
CA LEU A 32 5.51 -20.11 -18.10
C LEU A 32 6.80 -20.83 -18.51
N TRP A 33 7.37 -21.63 -17.61
CA TRP A 33 8.60 -22.39 -17.87
C TRP A 33 8.38 -23.44 -18.95
N GLU A 34 7.20 -24.08 -18.97
CA GLU A 34 6.83 -25.03 -20.02
C GLU A 34 6.69 -24.37 -21.39
N ILE A 35 6.20 -23.12 -21.45
CA ILE A 35 5.96 -22.40 -22.72
C ILE A 35 7.23 -21.71 -23.24
N MET A 36 8.00 -21.05 -22.38
CA MET A 36 9.10 -20.16 -22.78
C MET A 36 10.48 -20.54 -22.21
N GLY A 37 10.55 -21.60 -21.41
CA GLY A 37 11.81 -22.10 -20.85
C GLY A 37 12.55 -21.05 -19.99
N PRO A 38 13.89 -20.92 -20.11
CA PRO A 38 14.69 -20.07 -19.23
C PRO A 38 14.42 -18.56 -19.38
N SER A 39 13.78 -18.12 -20.47
CA SER A 39 13.45 -16.72 -20.76
C SER A 39 12.49 -16.10 -19.74
N VAL A 40 11.74 -16.94 -19.01
CA VAL A 40 10.84 -16.54 -17.92
C VAL A 40 11.57 -15.79 -16.80
N LEU A 41 12.83 -16.14 -16.54
CA LEU A 41 13.62 -15.55 -15.46
C LEU A 41 13.87 -14.05 -15.67
N ALA A 42 13.95 -13.59 -16.91
CA ALA A 42 14.09 -12.17 -17.21
C ALA A 42 12.82 -11.39 -16.84
N GLY A 43 11.64 -11.93 -17.15
CA GLY A 43 10.36 -11.35 -16.74
C GLY A 43 10.20 -11.29 -15.22
N LEU A 44 10.58 -12.38 -14.55
CA LEU A 44 10.61 -12.44 -13.09
C LEU A 44 11.57 -11.40 -12.49
N ALA A 45 12.77 -11.22 -13.08
CA ALA A 45 13.73 -10.23 -12.62
C ALA A 45 13.18 -8.80 -12.70
N VAL A 46 12.51 -8.44 -13.81
CA VAL A 46 11.84 -7.13 -13.94
C VAL A 46 10.76 -6.96 -12.87
N MET A 47 9.95 -7.99 -12.63
CA MET A 47 8.92 -7.95 -11.59
C MET A 47 9.50 -7.80 -10.18
N VAL A 48 10.60 -8.50 -9.88
CA VAL A 48 11.30 -8.38 -8.59
C VAL A 48 11.88 -6.98 -8.41
N VAL A 49 12.45 -6.37 -9.46
CA VAL A 49 12.96 -4.99 -9.43
C VAL A 49 11.85 -3.95 -9.25
N LEU A 50 10.63 -4.22 -9.71
CA LEU A 50 9.48 -3.35 -9.48
C LEU A 50 9.06 -3.30 -8.00
N ILE A 51 9.34 -4.33 -7.19
CA ILE A 51 9.01 -4.38 -5.76
C ILE A 51 9.70 -3.26 -4.95
N PRO A 52 11.04 -3.11 -4.95
CA PRO A 52 11.71 -2.03 -4.20
C PRO A 52 11.35 -0.64 -4.74
N ILE A 53 11.12 -0.50 -6.05
CA ILE A 53 10.64 0.77 -6.64
C ILE A 53 9.29 1.15 -6.04
N ASN A 54 8.34 0.21 -5.97
CA ASN A 54 7.04 0.42 -5.33
C ASN A 54 7.20 0.76 -3.84
N GLY A 55 8.11 0.11 -3.13
CA GLY A 55 8.42 0.41 -1.73
C GLY A 55 8.92 1.84 -1.53
N PHE A 56 9.83 2.31 -2.39
CA PHE A 56 10.35 3.69 -2.35
C PHE A 56 9.25 4.72 -2.64
N ILE A 57 8.43 4.48 -3.68
CA ILE A 57 7.29 5.33 -4.03
C ILE A 57 6.31 5.40 -2.85
N ALA A 58 5.95 4.25 -2.25
CA ALA A 58 5.05 4.19 -1.10
C ALA A 58 5.53 5.01 0.09
N ASN A 59 6.85 5.01 0.38
CA ASN A 59 7.43 5.85 1.42
C ASN A 59 7.31 7.35 1.12
N LYS A 60 7.48 7.74 -0.15
CA LYS A 60 7.26 9.13 -0.58
C LYS A 60 5.79 9.54 -0.50
N VAL A 61 4.86 8.68 -0.94
CA VAL A 61 3.41 8.88 -0.78
C VAL A 61 3.08 9.12 0.69
N LYS A 62 3.54 8.25 1.59
CA LYS A 62 3.31 8.36 3.04
C LYS A 62 3.83 9.68 3.60
N THR A 63 5.03 10.11 3.19
CA THR A 63 5.62 11.38 3.63
C THR A 63 4.78 12.58 3.18
N LEU A 64 4.32 12.59 1.93
CA LEU A 64 3.44 13.63 1.41
C LEU A 64 2.07 13.61 2.11
N GLN A 65 1.52 12.44 2.38
CA GLN A 65 0.24 12.28 3.08
C GLN A 65 0.32 12.85 4.50
N ILE A 66 1.41 12.59 5.24
CA ILE A 66 1.63 13.19 6.57
C ILE A 66 1.71 14.71 6.47
N ARG A 67 2.45 15.24 5.49
CA ARG A 67 2.56 16.69 5.28
C ARG A 67 1.21 17.31 4.94
N GLN A 68 0.42 16.65 4.11
CA GLN A 68 -0.93 17.07 3.71
C GLN A 68 -1.88 17.12 4.91
N MET A 69 -1.87 16.07 5.75
CA MET A 69 -2.67 16.00 6.98
C MET A 69 -2.32 17.16 7.91
N LYS A 70 -1.03 17.42 8.14
CA LYS A 70 -0.58 18.54 8.97
C LYS A 70 -1.06 19.90 8.47
N THR A 71 -1.01 20.16 7.16
CA THR A 71 -1.52 21.42 6.60
C THR A 71 -3.04 21.53 6.66
N LYS A 72 -3.73 20.41 6.47
CA LYS A 72 -5.20 20.33 6.55
C LYS A 72 -5.68 20.59 7.98
N ASP A 73 -5.04 19.98 8.98
CA ASP A 73 -5.38 20.15 10.40
C ASP A 73 -5.22 21.61 10.84
N GLN A 74 -4.16 22.29 10.39
CA GLN A 74 -3.97 23.73 10.67
C GLN A 74 -5.11 24.58 10.10
N ARG A 75 -5.56 24.29 8.87
CA ARG A 75 -6.66 25.00 8.24
C ARG A 75 -7.98 24.75 8.98
N ILE A 76 -8.27 23.50 9.32
CA ILE A 76 -9.49 23.12 10.05
C ILE A 76 -9.50 23.77 11.44
N LYS A 77 -8.37 23.76 12.15
CA LYS A 77 -8.25 24.45 13.44
C LYS A 77 -8.55 25.94 13.32
N LEU A 78 -7.96 26.62 12.35
CA LEU A 78 -8.20 28.05 12.14
C LEU A 78 -9.64 28.35 11.73
N MET A 79 -10.26 27.51 10.91
CA MET A 79 -11.69 27.61 10.61
C MET A 79 -12.55 27.48 11.88
N ASN A 80 -12.25 26.52 12.75
CA ASN A 80 -12.98 26.35 14.01
C ASN A 80 -12.85 27.57 14.92
N GLU A 81 -11.65 28.18 15.00
CA GLU A 81 -11.43 29.42 15.76
C GLU A 81 -12.27 30.59 15.19
N VAL A 82 -12.30 30.73 13.86
CA VAL A 82 -13.12 31.75 13.17
C VAL A 82 -14.61 31.55 13.42
N LEU A 83 -15.11 30.31 13.34
CA LEU A 83 -16.53 30.00 13.56
C LEU A 83 -16.96 30.25 15.02
N ASN A 84 -16.13 29.85 15.98
CA ASN A 84 -16.38 30.12 17.40
C ASN A 84 -16.36 31.64 17.72
N GLY A 85 -15.51 32.41 17.03
CA GLY A 85 -15.36 33.86 17.21
C GLY A 85 -16.19 34.73 16.26
N ILE A 86 -17.11 34.18 15.47
CA ILE A 86 -17.66 34.86 14.28
C ILE A 86 -18.35 36.19 14.60
N LYS A 87 -19.04 36.29 15.75
CA LYS A 87 -19.73 37.51 16.17
C LYS A 87 -18.76 38.67 16.37
N VAL A 88 -17.58 38.41 16.96
CA VAL A 88 -16.53 39.41 17.19
C VAL A 88 -15.91 39.83 15.86
N LEU A 89 -15.58 38.87 14.98
CA LEU A 89 -15.02 39.17 13.66
C LEU A 89 -15.94 40.08 12.84
N LYS A 90 -17.26 39.87 12.90
CA LYS A 90 -18.25 40.73 12.24
C LYS A 90 -18.32 42.13 12.83
N MET A 91 -18.32 42.25 14.16
CA MET A 91 -18.36 43.56 14.82
C MET A 91 -17.17 44.45 14.46
N TYR A 92 -15.99 43.87 14.24
CA TYR A 92 -14.77 44.60 13.86
C TYR A 92 -14.48 44.61 12.36
N ALA A 93 -15.36 44.04 11.52
CA ALA A 93 -15.16 43.87 10.08
C ALA A 93 -13.81 43.21 9.72
N TRP A 94 -13.34 42.28 10.54
CA TRP A 94 -12.06 41.56 10.35
C TRP A 94 -12.14 40.38 9.38
N GLU A 95 -13.31 40.12 8.82
CA GLU A 95 -13.56 39.00 7.88
C GLU A 95 -12.56 38.95 6.72
N PRO A 96 -12.26 40.06 6.00
CA PRO A 96 -11.33 40.02 4.86
C PRO A 96 -9.88 39.71 5.26
N SER A 97 -9.50 40.09 6.49
CA SER A 97 -8.16 39.80 7.02
C SER A 97 -8.01 38.32 7.34
N PHE A 98 -9.02 37.72 7.98
CA PHE A 98 -9.04 36.27 8.26
C PHE A 98 -9.16 35.43 6.99
N GLU A 99 -9.91 35.91 5.99
CA GLU A 99 -10.00 35.27 4.67
C GLU A 99 -8.61 35.13 4.01
N LYS A 100 -7.82 36.22 3.96
CA LYS A 100 -6.45 36.19 3.43
C LYS A 100 -5.54 35.21 4.18
N ILE A 101 -5.71 35.08 5.51
CA ILE A 101 -4.94 34.12 6.32
C ILE A 101 -5.32 32.68 5.93
N ILE A 102 -6.62 32.38 5.80
CA ILE A 102 -7.12 31.07 5.36
C ILE A 102 -6.63 30.76 3.94
N GLU A 103 -6.68 31.72 3.03
CA GLU A 103 -6.23 31.57 1.65
C GLU A 103 -4.73 31.27 1.57
N SER A 104 -3.91 31.96 2.36
CA SER A 104 -2.47 31.67 2.47
C SER A 104 -2.20 30.24 2.94
N LYS A 105 -2.99 29.73 3.90
CA LYS A 105 -2.92 28.33 4.35
C LYS A 105 -3.38 27.36 3.25
N ARG A 106 -4.46 27.69 2.53
CA ARG A 106 -4.96 26.91 1.39
C ARG A 106 -3.92 26.84 0.27
N GLY A 107 -3.20 27.93 -0.03
CA GLY A 107 -2.12 27.94 -1.01
C GLY A 107 -0.99 26.96 -0.65
N LYS A 108 -0.65 26.84 0.65
CA LYS A 108 0.32 25.84 1.12
C LYS A 108 -0.20 24.41 1.00
N GLU A 109 -1.49 24.18 1.31
CA GLU A 109 -2.15 22.88 1.14
C GLU A 109 -2.15 22.44 -0.34
N ILE A 110 -2.50 23.36 -1.25
CA ILE A 110 -2.54 23.12 -2.71
C ILE A 110 -1.17 22.72 -3.24
N LYS A 111 -0.07 23.33 -2.77
CA LYS A 111 1.29 22.93 -3.18
C LYS A 111 1.61 21.48 -2.82
N VAL A 112 1.20 21.03 -1.63
CA VAL A 112 1.39 19.63 -1.19
C VAL A 112 0.48 18.69 -1.98
N LEU A 113 -0.78 19.07 -2.20
CA LEU A 113 -1.73 18.34 -3.04
C LEU A 113 -1.22 18.18 -4.47
N LYS A 114 -0.64 19.23 -5.06
CA LYS A 114 -0.06 19.19 -6.40
C LYS A 114 1.11 18.21 -6.48
N ALA A 115 2.00 18.23 -5.50
CA ALA A 115 3.11 17.27 -5.43
C ALA A 115 2.61 15.82 -5.28
N ALA A 116 1.59 15.59 -4.46
CA ALA A 116 0.96 14.28 -4.32
C ALA A 116 0.27 13.83 -5.62
N ALA A 117 -0.39 14.74 -6.34
CA ALA A 117 -1.03 14.45 -7.62
C ALA A 117 0.00 14.04 -8.68
N TYR A 118 1.13 14.74 -8.80
CA TYR A 118 2.20 14.34 -9.72
C TYR A 118 2.79 12.97 -9.38
N LEU A 119 2.99 12.70 -8.08
CA LEU A 119 3.51 11.42 -7.65
C LEU A 119 2.52 10.29 -7.95
N ASN A 120 1.24 10.49 -7.68
CA ASN A 120 0.19 9.52 -8.03
C ASN A 120 0.12 9.31 -9.55
N ALA A 121 0.18 10.38 -10.36
CA ALA A 121 0.19 10.26 -11.81
C ALA A 121 1.39 9.45 -12.32
N GLY A 122 2.60 9.72 -11.79
CA GLY A 122 3.80 8.94 -12.12
C GLY A 122 3.70 7.48 -11.68
N THR A 123 3.11 7.23 -10.51
CA THR A 123 2.87 5.88 -10.01
C THR A 123 1.90 5.13 -10.92
N SER A 124 0.76 5.73 -11.25
CA SER A 124 -0.23 5.15 -12.18
C SER A 124 0.39 4.88 -13.54
N PHE A 125 1.23 5.79 -14.07
CA PHE A 125 1.94 5.58 -15.32
C PHE A 125 2.85 4.34 -15.27
N ILE A 126 3.66 4.20 -14.21
CA ILE A 126 4.49 3.00 -14.01
C ILE A 126 3.60 1.75 -13.95
N TRP A 127 2.46 1.80 -13.26
CA TRP A 127 1.54 0.66 -13.19
C TRP A 127 0.94 0.31 -14.56
N THR A 128 0.60 1.29 -15.38
CA THR A 128 0.08 1.06 -16.73
C THR A 128 1.16 0.53 -17.67
N CYS A 129 2.40 1.00 -17.55
CA CYS A 129 3.51 0.63 -18.44
C CYS A 129 4.24 -0.67 -18.04
N ALA A 130 4.15 -1.12 -16.79
CA ALA A 130 4.85 -2.33 -16.35
C ALA A 130 4.55 -3.60 -17.17
N PRO A 131 3.31 -3.94 -17.60
CA PRO A 131 3.07 -5.17 -18.35
C PRO A 131 3.70 -5.11 -19.74
N PHE A 132 3.76 -3.91 -20.34
CA PHE A 132 4.49 -3.67 -21.58
C PHE A 132 6.00 -3.84 -21.38
N MET A 133 6.57 -3.29 -20.30
CA MET A 133 7.99 -3.46 -19.98
C MET A 133 8.36 -4.93 -19.74
N VAL A 134 7.54 -5.66 -18.97
CA VAL A 134 7.76 -7.09 -18.70
C VAL A 134 7.74 -7.86 -20.01
N SER A 135 6.72 -7.65 -20.85
CA SER A 135 6.56 -8.37 -22.13
C SER A 135 7.68 -8.04 -23.11
N LEU A 136 8.06 -6.77 -23.20
CA LEU A 136 9.16 -6.33 -24.05
C LEU A 136 10.49 -6.97 -23.62
N MET A 137 10.77 -7.00 -22.31
CA MET A 137 11.99 -7.63 -21.80
C MET A 137 11.98 -9.16 -21.96
N THR A 138 10.84 -9.82 -21.78
CA THR A 138 10.72 -11.27 -21.95
C THR A 138 10.84 -11.69 -23.40
N PHE A 139 10.20 -10.97 -24.33
CA PHE A 139 10.35 -11.26 -25.76
C PHE A 139 11.74 -10.88 -26.27
N MET A 140 12.32 -9.77 -25.81
CA MET A 140 13.68 -9.39 -26.16
C MET A 140 14.70 -10.43 -25.68
N THR A 141 14.56 -10.94 -24.45
CA THR A 141 15.44 -11.99 -23.93
C THR A 141 15.17 -13.35 -24.54
N PHE A 142 13.91 -13.69 -24.87
CA PHE A 142 13.59 -14.88 -25.65
C PHE A 142 14.32 -14.87 -27.00
N ILE A 143 14.20 -13.78 -27.76
CA ILE A 143 14.90 -13.61 -29.04
C ILE A 143 16.42 -13.65 -28.84
N LEU A 144 16.97 -12.96 -27.83
CA LEU A 144 18.42 -12.94 -27.59
C LEU A 144 18.97 -14.29 -27.17
N VAL A 145 18.30 -15.03 -26.28
CA VAL A 145 18.75 -16.34 -25.79
C VAL A 145 18.64 -17.40 -26.88
N GLU A 146 17.56 -17.41 -27.66
CA GLU A 146 17.40 -18.27 -28.84
C GLU A 146 18.43 -17.93 -29.94
N THR A 147 18.79 -16.65 -30.11
CA THR A 147 19.79 -16.26 -31.13
C THR A 147 21.23 -16.53 -30.70
N PHE A 148 21.57 -16.44 -29.40
CA PHE A 148 22.96 -16.52 -28.91
C PHE A 148 23.35 -17.82 -28.18
N ILE A 149 22.41 -18.58 -27.60
CA ILE A 149 22.74 -19.68 -26.66
C ILE A 149 22.24 -21.05 -27.14
N LEU A 150 21.06 -21.13 -27.76
CA LEU A 150 20.49 -22.40 -28.23
C LEU A 150 20.15 -22.27 -29.72
N VAL A 151 20.98 -22.86 -30.58
CA VAL A 151 20.78 -22.95 -32.03
C VAL A 151 19.64 -23.92 -32.35
N ASP A 152 18.45 -23.71 -31.79
CA ASP A 152 17.24 -24.46 -32.15
C ASP A 152 16.27 -23.50 -32.83
N SER A 153 16.32 -23.48 -34.16
CA SER A 153 15.49 -22.66 -35.04
C SER A 153 14.00 -23.05 -35.06
N SER A 154 13.56 -23.90 -34.14
CA SER A 154 12.20 -24.46 -34.11
C SER A 154 11.22 -23.72 -33.21
N ASN A 155 11.67 -22.88 -32.27
CA ASN A 155 10.79 -22.23 -31.30
C ASN A 155 10.50 -20.76 -31.67
N VAL A 156 9.74 -20.60 -32.76
CA VAL A 156 9.29 -19.27 -33.20
C VAL A 156 8.27 -18.73 -32.20
N LEU A 157 8.42 -17.45 -31.82
CA LEU A 157 7.46 -16.75 -30.96
C LEU A 157 6.09 -16.67 -31.64
N ASP A 158 5.24 -17.67 -31.41
CA ASP A 158 3.88 -17.70 -31.93
C ASP A 158 2.98 -16.73 -31.14
N ALA A 159 1.98 -16.16 -31.82
CA ALA A 159 1.03 -15.25 -31.20
C ALA A 159 0.35 -15.90 -29.99
N GLN A 160 0.06 -17.21 -30.04
CA GLN A 160 -0.50 -17.94 -28.90
C GLN A 160 0.44 -17.89 -27.69
N THR A 161 1.73 -18.18 -27.87
CA THR A 161 2.71 -18.16 -26.78
C THR A 161 2.89 -16.76 -26.19
N ALA A 162 2.87 -15.72 -27.02
CA ALA A 162 3.00 -14.33 -26.60
C ALA A 162 1.77 -13.85 -25.79
N PHE A 163 0.55 -14.14 -26.23
CA PHE A 163 -0.65 -13.73 -25.51
C PHE A 163 -0.87 -14.53 -24.22
N VAL A 164 -0.57 -15.83 -24.22
CA VAL A 164 -0.69 -16.68 -23.03
C VAL A 164 0.33 -16.26 -21.97
N SER A 165 1.59 -16.02 -22.35
CA SER A 165 2.61 -15.54 -21.41
C SER A 165 2.30 -14.16 -20.84
N LEU A 166 1.87 -13.19 -21.66
CA LEU A 166 1.40 -11.88 -21.20
C LEU A 166 0.27 -12.00 -20.18
N THR A 167 -0.69 -12.89 -20.43
CA THR A 167 -1.83 -13.12 -19.54
C THR A 167 -1.38 -13.69 -18.20
N LEU A 168 -0.50 -14.70 -18.21
CA LEU A 168 0.05 -15.31 -17.00
C LEU A 168 0.89 -14.31 -16.20
N PHE A 169 1.68 -13.47 -16.85
CA PHE A 169 2.41 -12.38 -16.18
C PHE A 169 1.46 -11.36 -15.53
N ASN A 170 0.37 -11.00 -16.19
CA ASN A 170 -0.64 -10.10 -15.63
C ASN A 170 -1.34 -10.69 -14.39
N ILE A 171 -1.63 -12.00 -14.40
CA ILE A 171 -2.21 -12.70 -13.25
C ILE A 171 -1.23 -12.74 -12.08
N MET A 172 0.06 -13.03 -12.35
CA MET A 172 1.11 -13.12 -11.33
C MET A 172 1.45 -11.77 -10.68
N ARG A 173 1.22 -10.66 -11.41
CA ARG A 173 1.54 -9.32 -10.96
C ARG A 173 0.76 -8.88 -9.71
N ALA A 174 -0.55 -9.13 -9.69
CA ALA A 174 -1.41 -8.74 -8.57
C ALA A 174 -0.93 -9.33 -7.22
N PRO A 175 -0.70 -10.65 -7.08
CA PRO A 175 -0.20 -11.23 -5.83
C PRO A 175 1.21 -10.72 -5.49
N LEU A 176 2.12 -10.55 -6.46
CA LEU A 176 3.46 -9.98 -6.23
C LEU A 176 3.40 -8.57 -5.60
N ALA A 177 2.45 -7.75 -6.03
CA ALA A 177 2.24 -6.40 -5.49
C ALA A 177 1.62 -6.41 -4.08
N MET A 178 0.77 -7.40 -3.79
CA MET A 178 0.04 -7.48 -2.53
C MET A 178 0.83 -8.12 -1.40
N ILE A 179 1.80 -9.01 -1.70
CA ILE A 179 2.60 -9.71 -0.67
C ILE A 179 3.21 -8.75 0.36
N PRO A 180 3.90 -7.66 -0.02
CA PRO A 180 4.47 -6.73 0.96
C PRO A 180 3.41 -6.10 1.87
N MET A 181 2.24 -5.79 1.31
CA MET A 181 1.12 -5.23 2.06
C MET A 181 0.55 -6.25 3.05
N VAL A 182 0.34 -7.50 2.62
CA VAL A 182 -0.15 -8.60 3.47
C VAL A 182 0.84 -8.90 4.61
N VAL A 183 2.14 -8.94 4.31
CA VAL A 183 3.16 -9.13 5.36
C VAL A 183 3.11 -7.99 6.38
N ALA A 184 2.96 -6.75 5.93
CA ALA A 184 2.86 -5.60 6.82
C ALA A 184 1.60 -5.63 7.70
N THR A 185 0.43 -5.97 7.14
CA THR A 185 -0.83 -6.08 7.91
C THR A 185 -0.76 -7.23 8.92
N MET A 186 -0.14 -8.35 8.55
CA MET A 186 0.10 -9.47 9.45
C MET A 186 1.01 -9.10 10.63
N ILE A 187 2.11 -8.40 10.39
CA ILE A 187 2.99 -7.90 11.46
C ILE A 187 2.22 -6.96 12.40
N GLN A 188 1.40 -6.05 11.85
CA GLN A 188 0.57 -5.15 12.66
C GLN A 188 -0.49 -5.89 13.49
N ALA A 189 -1.09 -6.93 12.92
CA ALA A 189 -2.05 -7.78 13.62
C ALA A 189 -1.37 -8.56 14.75
N MET A 190 -0.20 -9.14 14.53
CA MET A 190 0.58 -9.84 15.57
C MET A 190 0.90 -8.94 16.76
N VAL A 191 1.31 -7.68 16.51
CA VAL A 191 1.56 -6.70 17.58
C VAL A 191 0.26 -6.34 18.31
N SER A 192 -0.86 -6.19 17.59
CA SER A 192 -2.17 -5.89 18.17
C SER A 192 -2.67 -7.05 19.06
N ILE A 193 -2.53 -8.29 18.60
CA ILE A 193 -2.87 -9.50 19.36
C ILE A 193 -2.02 -9.55 20.65
N LYS A 194 -0.71 -9.28 20.57
CA LYS A 194 0.16 -9.25 21.75
C LYS A 194 -0.31 -8.23 22.80
N ARG A 195 -0.76 -7.04 22.36
CA ARG A 195 -1.31 -6.01 23.26
C ARG A 195 -2.62 -6.44 23.90
N ILE A 196 -3.54 -7.01 23.11
CA ILE A 196 -4.83 -7.50 23.61
C ILE A 196 -4.61 -8.64 24.60
N ASN A 197 -3.73 -9.59 24.28
CA ASN A 197 -3.40 -10.70 25.18
C ASN A 197 -2.81 -10.20 26.51
N LYS A 198 -1.90 -9.21 26.46
CA LYS A 198 -1.37 -8.58 27.68
C LYS A 198 -2.46 -7.90 28.51
N TYR A 199 -3.42 -7.24 27.86
CA TYR A 199 -4.55 -6.60 28.55
C TYR A 199 -5.46 -7.64 29.21
N LEU A 200 -5.84 -8.69 28.47
CA LEU A 200 -6.70 -9.77 28.95
C LEU A 200 -6.05 -10.62 30.05
N ALA A 201 -4.71 -10.69 30.07
CA ALA A 201 -3.94 -11.39 31.10
C ALA A 201 -3.59 -10.51 32.31
N THR A 202 -4.15 -9.29 32.41
CA THR A 202 -3.99 -8.44 33.60
C THR A 202 -4.82 -9.02 34.74
N GLU A 203 -4.30 -9.00 35.98
CA GLU A 203 -5.06 -9.47 37.14
C GLU A 203 -6.37 -8.70 37.28
N ASP A 204 -7.47 -9.44 37.39
CA ASP A 204 -8.77 -8.88 37.72
C ASP A 204 -8.78 -8.44 39.19
N LEU A 205 -9.51 -7.36 39.48
CA LEU A 205 -9.74 -6.91 40.85
C LEU A 205 -10.40 -8.02 41.67
N ASP A 206 -9.74 -8.43 42.76
CA ASP A 206 -10.28 -9.41 43.67
C ASP A 206 -11.57 -8.86 44.33
N ARG A 207 -12.70 -9.49 44.01
CA ARG A 207 -14.04 -9.10 44.49
C ARG A 207 -14.15 -9.19 46.01
N SER A 208 -13.28 -9.95 46.68
CA SER A 208 -13.26 -10.09 48.14
C SER A 208 -12.81 -8.81 48.87
N SER A 209 -12.01 -7.96 48.21
CA SER A 209 -11.46 -6.73 48.79
C SER A 209 -12.50 -5.61 48.97
N VAL A 210 -13.66 -5.71 48.30
CA VAL A 210 -14.76 -4.72 48.38
C VAL A 210 -15.67 -4.98 49.59
N PHE A 211 -15.76 -6.22 50.08
CA PHE A 211 -16.65 -6.60 51.18
C PHE A 211 -16.04 -6.44 52.60
N SER A 212 -14.78 -6.05 52.72
CA SER A 212 -14.08 -5.96 54.03
C SER A 212 -14.46 -4.75 54.90
N ARG A 213 -15.47 -3.93 54.55
CA ARG A 213 -15.78 -2.70 55.31
C ARG A 213 -17.25 -2.58 55.74
N LYS A 214 -17.64 -3.44 56.67
CA LYS A 214 -18.68 -3.30 57.73
C LYS A 214 -18.90 -4.74 58.22
N VAL A 215 -18.58 -5.12 59.45
CA VAL A 215 -19.26 -4.74 60.70
C VAL A 215 -18.24 -4.79 61.85
N ARG A 216 -18.03 -3.67 62.55
CA ARG A 216 -17.62 -3.71 63.97
C ARG A 216 -18.90 -3.53 64.76
N GLU A 217 -19.29 -4.58 65.47
CA GLU A 217 -20.19 -4.50 66.62
C GLU A 217 -19.53 -3.69 67.74
#